data_AF-A0AAW6WJY1-F1
#
_entry.id   AF-A0AAW6WJY1-F1
#
_cell.length_a   1.000
_cell.length_b   1.000
_cell.length_c   1.000
_cell.angle_alpha   90.00
_cell.angle_beta   90.00
_cell.angle_gamma   90.00
#
_symmetry.space_group_name_H-M   'P 1'
#
loop_
_entity.id
_entity.type
_entity.pdbx_description
1 polymer ?
#
loop_
_entity_poly.entity_id
_entity_poly.type
_entity_poly.pdbx_seq_one_letter_code
_entity_poly.pdbx_strand_id
1 'polypeptide(L)' 'MARRAAIRSSDIKTTVSALKEAGLTPLALDTLPNGGMRWHFTAPQGTGEDDLDRELREFEERHGAGRA' A
#
# COMPACT_ATOMS: atom_id res chain seq x y z
N MET A 1 1.32 34.48 -15.09
CA MET A 1 1.13 33.72 -13.83
C MET A 1 -0.07 32.79 -14.03
N ALA A 2 0.16 31.52 -14.33
CA ALA A 2 -0.93 30.55 -14.47
C ALA A 2 -1.57 30.32 -13.09
N ARG A 3 -2.89 30.46 -12.98
CA ARG A 3 -3.65 30.19 -11.75
C ARG A 3 -3.41 28.73 -11.37
N ARG A 4 -2.77 28.48 -10.22
CA ARG A 4 -2.52 27.14 -9.70
C ARG A 4 -3.86 26.41 -9.62
N ALA A 5 -4.03 25.32 -10.38
CA ALA A 5 -5.28 24.57 -10.41
C ALA A 5 -5.56 24.09 -8.98
N ALA A 6 -6.68 24.55 -8.41
CA ALA A 6 -7.08 24.15 -7.07
C ALA A 6 -7.63 22.72 -7.15
N ILE A 7 -6.97 21.79 -6.46
CA ILE A 7 -7.43 20.41 -6.34
C ILE A 7 -8.75 20.42 -5.57
N ARG A 8 -9.82 19.95 -6.20
CA ARG A 8 -11.12 19.87 -5.52
C ARG A 8 -11.21 18.57 -4.74
N SER A 9 -11.90 18.62 -3.60
CA SER A 9 -12.19 17.41 -2.82
C SER A 9 -13.00 16.39 -3.60
N SER A 10 -13.81 16.82 -4.58
CA SER A 10 -14.55 15.92 -5.48
C SER A 10 -13.61 15.05 -6.30
N ASP A 11 -12.53 15.63 -6.80
CA ASP A 11 -11.61 14.96 -7.72
C ASP A 11 -10.86 13.85 -6.97
N ILE A 12 -10.41 14.16 -5.74
CA ILE A 12 -9.78 13.19 -4.84
C ILE A 12 -10.73 12.01 -4.57
N LYS A 13 -12.00 12.27 -4.26
CA LYS A 13 -12.98 11.22 -3.96
C LYS A 13 -13.21 10.30 -5.17
N THR A 14 -13.40 10.90 -6.36
CA THR A 14 -13.59 10.16 -7.61
C THR A 14 -12.37 9.29 -7.92
N THR A 15 -11.15 9.85 -7.79
CA THR A 15 -9.92 9.09 -8.00
C THR A 15 -9.77 7.93 -7.01
N VAL A 16 -10.06 8.13 -5.72
CA VAL A 16 -10.01 7.03 -4.72
C VAL A 16 -10.99 5.91 -5.05
N SER A 17 -12.22 6.24 -5.49
CA SER A 17 -13.19 5.22 -5.89
C SER A 17 -12.70 4.40 -7.08
N ALA A 18 -12.19 5.08 -8.12
CA ALA A 18 -11.64 4.40 -9.31
C ALA A 18 -10.43 3.52 -8.97
N LEU A 19 -9.54 3.97 -8.08
CA LEU A 19 -8.40 3.18 -7.61
C LEU A 19 -8.86 1.91 -6.88
N LYS A 20 -9.87 2.02 -6.01
CA LYS A 20 -10.44 0.86 -5.29
C LYS A 20 -11.09 -0.14 -6.24
N GLU A 21 -11.83 0.32 -7.24
CA GLU A 21 -12.40 -0.54 -8.29
C GLU A 21 -11.31 -1.29 -9.07
N ALA A 22 -10.12 -0.69 -9.22
CA ALA A 22 -8.95 -1.33 -9.83
C ALA A 22 -8.14 -2.22 -8.85
N GLY A 23 -8.62 -2.44 -7.62
CA GLY A 23 -7.91 -3.22 -6.60
C GLY A 23 -6.71 -2.51 -5.97
N LEU A 24 -6.54 -1.21 -6.21
CA LEU A 24 -5.47 -0.39 -5.64
C LEU A 24 -5.99 0.39 -4.44
N THR A 25 -5.26 0.36 -3.34
CA THR A 25 -5.57 1.17 -2.15
C THR A 25 -4.46 2.19 -1.92
N PRO A 26 -4.68 3.48 -2.26
CA PRO A 26 -3.72 4.53 -1.94
C PRO A 26 -3.65 4.76 -0.42
N LEU A 27 -2.45 5.01 0.10
CA LEU A 27 -2.22 5.30 1.52
C LEU A 27 -2.08 6.79 1.82
N ALA A 28 -1.47 7.53 0.89
CA ALA A 28 -1.20 8.95 1.06
C ALA A 28 -1.25 9.68 -0.29
N LEU A 29 -1.44 11.00 -0.19
CA LEU A 29 -1.48 11.92 -1.32
C LEU A 29 -0.72 13.19 -0.95
N ASP A 30 0.34 13.50 -1.69
CA ASP A 30 1.07 14.76 -1.56
C ASP A 30 0.69 15.72 -2.69
N THR A 31 0.62 17.02 -2.36
CA THR A 31 0.52 18.10 -3.36
C THR A 31 1.90 18.72 -3.57
N LEU A 32 2.40 18.66 -4.80
CA LEU A 32 3.72 19.17 -5.17
C LEU A 32 3.72 20.69 -5.37
N PRO A 33 4.90 21.35 -5.30
CA PRO A 33 5.02 22.80 -5.56
C PRO A 33 4.55 23.21 -6.96
N ASN A 34 4.70 22.33 -7.95
CA ASN A 34 4.22 22.54 -9.32
C ASN A 34 2.70 22.31 -9.48
N GLY A 35 1.97 21.97 -8.42
CA GLY A 35 0.54 21.67 -8.44
C GLY A 35 0.19 20.24 -8.84
N GLY A 36 1.19 19.38 -9.07
CA GLY A 36 0.99 17.96 -9.31
C GLY A 36 0.56 17.20 -8.06
N MET A 37 -0.10 16.06 -8.26
CA MET A 37 -0.45 15.10 -7.22
C MET A 37 0.52 13.93 -7.23
N ARG A 38 1.02 13.51 -6.07
CA ARG A 38 1.77 12.27 -5.90
C ARG A 38 0.98 11.32 -5.00
N TRP A 39 0.53 10.23 -5.59
CA TRP A 39 -0.14 9.15 -4.87
C TRP A 39 0.88 8.12 -4.39
N HIS A 40 0.75 7.71 -3.14
CA HIS A 40 1.55 6.67 -2.53
C HIS A 40 0.72 5.40 -2.41
N PHE A 41 1.25 4.31 -2.94
CA PHE A 41 0.68 2.98 -2.86
C PHE A 41 1.70 2.09 -2.15
N THR A 42 1.27 1.29 -1.18
CA THR A 42 2.01 0.06 -0.83
C THR A 42 1.47 -1.06 -1.69
N ALA A 43 2.33 -2.02 -2.03
CA ALA A 43 1.82 -3.31 -2.48
C ALA A 43 0.80 -3.81 -1.45
N PRO A 44 -0.33 -4.42 -1.87
CA PRO A 44 -1.07 -5.28 -0.96
C PRO A 44 -0.02 -6.22 -0.38
N GLN A 45 0.10 -6.28 0.96
CA GLN A 45 0.84 -7.38 1.55
C GLN A 45 0.09 -8.63 1.09
N GLY A 46 0.60 -9.27 0.04
CA GLY A 46 0.15 -10.60 -0.36
C GLY A 46 0.21 -11.44 0.90
N THR A 47 -0.84 -12.25 1.10
CA THR A 47 -1.15 -13.16 2.21
C THR A 47 0.06 -13.86 2.82
N GLY A 48 0.95 -13.09 3.42
CA GLY A 48 2.27 -13.52 3.83
C GLY A 48 2.27 -14.14 5.21
N GLU A 49 1.12 -14.15 5.91
CA GLU A 49 0.92 -14.97 7.10
C GLU A 49 1.19 -16.45 6.79
N ASP A 50 0.69 -16.97 5.66
CA ASP A 50 0.88 -18.38 5.30
C ASP A 50 2.35 -18.73 4.97
N ASP A 51 3.07 -17.80 4.32
CA ASP A 51 4.49 -18.00 4.00
C ASP A 51 5.38 -17.87 5.24
N LEU A 52 5.08 -16.91 6.13
CA LEU A 52 5.80 -16.73 7.40
C LEU A 52 5.60 -17.92 8.33
N ASP A 53 4.37 -18.43 8.42
CA ASP A 53 4.02 -19.59 9.26
C ASP A 53 4.65 -20.88 8.71
N ARG A 54 4.73 -21.03 7.38
CA ARG A 54 5.48 -22.12 6.74
C ARG A 54 6.97 -22.03 7.07
N GLU A 55 7.58 -20.87 6.90
CA GLU A 55 9.00 -20.65 7.20
C GLU A 55 9.33 -20.93 8.67
N LEU A 56 8.44 -20.51 9.59
CA LEU A 56 8.60 -20.78 11.02
C LEU A 56 8.53 -22.28 11.32
N ARG A 57 7.56 -23.00 10.73
CA ARG A 57 7.45 -24.45 10.90
C ARG A 57 8.67 -25.19 10.36
N GLU A 58 9.15 -24.83 9.17
CA GLU A 58 10.37 -25.42 8.60
C GLU A 58 11.60 -25.16 9.47
N PHE A 59 11.68 -23.97 10.08
CA PHE A 59 12.74 -23.63 11.02
C PHE A 59 12.67 -24.45 12.31
N GLU A 60 11.48 -24.58 12.90
CA GLU A 60 11.25 -25.42 14.08
C GLU A 60 11.53 -26.91 13.80
N GLU A 61 11.21 -27.43 12.62
CA GLU A 61 11.55 -28.80 12.23
C GLU A 61 13.07 -29.01 12.09
N ARG A 62 13.80 -28.01 11.57
CA ARG A 62 15.26 -28.09 11.39
C ARG A 62 16.05 -27.84 12.68
N HIS A 63 15.51 -27.04 13.60
CA HIS A 63 16.26 -26.53 14.75
C HIS A 63 15.61 -26.79 16.12
N GLY A 64 14.36 -27.23 16.17
CA GLY A 64 13.56 -27.43 17.39
C GLY A 64 13.66 -28.83 18.00
N ALA A 65 14.32 -29.79 17.36
CA ALA A 65 14.63 -31.08 17.97
C ALA A 65 15.80 -30.97 18.95
N GLY A 66 15.57 -30.30 20.09
CA GLY A 66 16.43 -30.43 21.27
C GLY A 66 16.86 -29.12 21.92
N ARG A 67 15.94 -28.44 22.62
CA ARG A 67 16.27 -27.87 23.93
C ARG A 67 15.13 -28.20 24.89
N ALA A 68 15.55 -28.81 26.00
CA ALA A 68 14.76 -29.22 27.14
C ALA A 68 14.03 -28.05 27.82
#